data_AF-A0A4Y2IP48-F1
#
_entry.id   AF-A0A4Y2IP48-F1
#
_cell.length_a   1.000
_cell.length_b   1.000
_cell.length_c   1.000
_cell.angle_alpha   90.00
_cell.angle_beta   90.00
_cell.angle_gamma   90.00
#
_symmetry.space_group_name_H-M   'P 1'
#
loop_
_entity.id
_entity.type
_entity.pdbx_description
1 polymer ?
#
loop_
_entity_poly.entity_id
_entity_poly.type
_entity_poly.pdbx_seq_one_letter_code
_entity_poly.pdbx_strand_id
1 'polypeptide(L)'
;MKPVLDAVVKLVNTIRSRGPTHRQFRDFLQSMQSEYSDVLYYTKVRWLSAGCVFERVWQMKDDIVSFFHEKQCSAECEMLEDTEWLSNFAFFTDLLCHMNNLNVKMQGENQFIDDIWAHLKAFKLKLNLFAGQLAKNDLSHFSRLNSIPSVNEEKLKNYEDVLKKLHFEFERRFQDFSAIQTELDIFTMPFNVNCEAVRSDLQLELIELQSNNHLKQSFLNIPK
;
A
#
# COMPACT_ATOMS: atom_id res chain seq x y z
N MET A 1 14.32 4.29 1.12
CA MET A 1 13.01 4.74 0.59
C MET A 1 12.95 6.22 0.29
N LYS A 2 13.27 7.13 1.22
CA LYS A 2 13.23 8.59 0.95
C LYS A 2 14.01 9.05 -0.31
N PRO A 3 15.25 8.57 -0.57
CA PRO A 3 15.95 8.94 -1.80
C PRO A 3 15.21 8.54 -3.09
N VAL A 4 14.57 7.36 -3.09
CA VAL A 4 13.74 6.90 -4.22
C VAL A 4 12.52 7.80 -4.39
N LEU A 5 11.85 8.19 -3.29
CA LEU A 5 10.75 9.14 -3.31
C LEU A 5 11.14 10.47 -3.93
N ASP A 6 12.23 11.06 -3.44
CA ASP A 6 12.67 12.38 -3.89
C ASP A 6 13.07 12.34 -5.38
N ALA A 7 13.71 11.26 -5.84
CA ALA A 7 14.07 11.08 -7.24
C ALA A 7 12.85 10.92 -8.17
N VAL A 8 11.89 10.05 -7.84
CA VAL A 8 10.67 9.86 -8.64
C VAL A 8 9.84 11.14 -8.67
N VAL A 9 9.71 11.83 -7.54
CA VAL A 9 8.99 13.11 -7.47
C VAL A 9 9.69 14.19 -8.30
N LYS A 10 11.02 14.27 -8.25
CA LYS A 10 11.80 15.19 -9.09
C LYS A 10 11.55 14.90 -10.57
N LEU A 11 11.68 13.64 -11.00
CA LEU A 11 11.45 13.20 -12.38
C LEU A 11 10.05 13.59 -12.88
N VAL A 12 9.00 13.23 -12.13
CA VAL A 12 7.61 13.56 -12.47
C VAL A 12 7.43 15.07 -12.56
N ASN A 13 8.01 15.84 -11.64
CA ASN A 13 7.95 17.30 -11.69
C ASN A 13 8.72 17.88 -12.88
N THR A 14 9.88 17.34 -13.26
CA THR A 14 10.61 17.77 -14.46
C THR A 14 9.73 17.64 -15.72
N ILE A 15 9.00 16.53 -15.84
CA ILE A 15 8.08 16.29 -16.96
C ILE A 15 6.85 17.21 -16.88
N ARG A 16 6.21 17.31 -15.71
CA ARG A 16 4.88 17.92 -15.54
C ARG A 16 4.87 19.41 -15.23
N SER A 17 5.92 19.96 -14.62
CA SER A 17 5.92 21.35 -14.14
C SER A 17 6.11 22.39 -15.26
N ARG A 18 6.72 21.99 -16.37
CA ARG A 18 7.00 22.87 -17.51
C ARG A 18 6.04 22.55 -18.67
N GLY A 19 5.12 23.47 -18.98
CA GLY A 19 4.11 23.28 -20.02
C GLY A 19 4.65 22.87 -21.41
N PRO A 20 5.79 23.39 -21.89
CA PRO A 20 6.40 22.92 -23.13
C PRO A 20 6.89 21.47 -23.04
N THR A 21 7.63 21.12 -21.98
CA THR A 21 8.16 19.77 -21.76
C THR A 21 7.03 18.75 -21.64
N HIS A 22 5.97 19.08 -20.91
CA HIS A 22 4.82 18.21 -20.75
C HIS A 22 4.11 17.90 -22.07
N ARG A 23 3.87 18.93 -22.90
CA ARG A 23 3.29 18.73 -24.24
C ARG A 23 4.17 17.86 -25.12
N GLN A 24 5.46 18.17 -25.18
CA GLN A 24 6.44 17.38 -25.95
C GLN A 24 6.49 15.91 -25.50
N PHE A 25 6.40 15.66 -24.18
CA PHE A 25 6.36 14.30 -23.66
C PHE A 25 5.09 13.56 -24.10
N ARG A 26 3.93 14.21 -24.05
CA ARG A 26 2.67 13.60 -24.53
C ARG A 26 2.68 13.32 -26.03
N ASP A 27 3.21 14.25 -26.83
CA ASP A 27 3.36 14.07 -28.27
C ASP A 27 4.32 12.90 -28.58
N PHE A 28 5.43 12.79 -27.82
CA PHE A 28 6.37 11.68 -27.90
C PHE A 28 5.68 10.34 -27.59
N LEU A 29 4.95 10.23 -26.49
CA LEU A 29 4.23 9.01 -26.11
C LEU A 29 3.21 8.59 -27.17
N GLN A 30 2.51 9.55 -27.77
CA GLN A 30 1.58 9.28 -28.86
C GLN A 30 2.31 8.74 -30.10
N SER A 31 3.49 9.29 -30.43
CA SER A 31 4.31 8.80 -31.55
C SER A 31 4.85 7.39 -31.33
N MET A 32 5.18 7.05 -30.07
CA MET A 32 5.65 5.72 -29.66
C MET A 32 4.52 4.70 -29.48
N GLN A 33 3.25 5.12 -29.63
CA GLN A 33 2.07 4.30 -29.32
C GLN A 33 2.13 3.68 -27.92
N SER A 34 2.64 4.46 -26.94
CA SER A 34 2.76 4.00 -25.55
C SER A 34 1.39 3.66 -24.96
N GLU A 35 1.37 2.68 -24.06
CA GLU A 35 0.17 2.26 -23.33
C GLU A 35 -0.47 3.44 -22.56
N TYR A 36 0.35 4.35 -22.06
CA TYR A 36 -0.08 5.49 -21.27
C TYR A 36 0.22 6.80 -22.00
N SER A 37 -0.78 7.69 -22.01
CA SER A 37 -0.67 9.00 -22.67
C SER A 37 -0.03 10.10 -21.82
N ASP A 38 0.25 9.82 -20.53
CA ASP A 38 0.88 10.77 -19.60
C ASP A 38 1.34 10.10 -18.30
N VAL A 39 2.27 10.76 -17.59
CA VAL A 39 2.58 10.45 -16.19
C VAL A 39 1.55 11.07 -15.25
N LEU A 40 1.37 10.46 -14.07
CA LEU A 40 0.50 11.01 -13.03
C LEU A 40 1.21 12.10 -12.24
N TYR A 41 0.52 13.21 -11.96
CA TYR A 41 1.09 14.30 -11.18
C TYR A 41 1.14 13.95 -9.69
N TYR A 42 2.33 14.06 -9.09
CA TYR A 42 2.49 13.89 -7.65
C TYR A 42 2.18 15.19 -6.91
N THR A 43 1.41 15.10 -5.82
CA THR A 43 1.25 16.19 -4.85
C THR A 43 1.48 15.67 -3.45
N LYS A 44 2.23 16.41 -2.61
CA LYS A 44 2.53 16.02 -1.23
C LYS A 44 1.25 15.81 -0.39
N VAL A 45 0.20 16.59 -0.67
CA VAL A 45 -1.10 16.51 0.02
C VAL A 45 -1.82 15.19 -0.29
N ARG A 46 -1.57 14.60 -1.47
CA ARG A 46 -2.14 13.31 -1.90
C ARG A 46 -1.09 12.20 -1.84
N TRP A 47 -0.40 12.06 -0.72
CA TRP A 47 0.58 10.98 -0.54
C TRP A 47 -0.04 9.58 -0.77
N LEU A 48 -1.36 9.45 -0.59
CA LEU A 48 -2.14 8.24 -0.90
C LEU A 48 -2.21 7.88 -2.39
N SER A 49 -1.98 8.83 -3.30
CA SER A 49 -1.86 8.54 -4.73
C SER A 49 -0.41 8.26 -5.15
N ALA A 50 0.55 8.25 -4.21
CA ALA A 50 1.95 8.01 -4.53
C ALA A 50 2.15 6.64 -5.18
N GLY A 51 1.47 5.59 -4.69
CA GLY A 51 1.53 4.26 -5.30
C GLY A 51 1.13 4.27 -6.78
N CYS A 52 0.05 4.97 -7.14
CA CYS A 52 -0.36 5.10 -8.54
C CYS A 52 0.67 5.85 -9.39
N VAL A 53 1.29 6.90 -8.84
CA VAL A 53 2.33 7.65 -9.55
C VAL A 53 3.56 6.77 -9.79
N PHE A 54 4.03 6.08 -8.76
CA PHE A 54 5.15 5.15 -8.85
C PHE A 54 4.90 4.04 -9.84
N GLU A 55 3.71 3.44 -9.79
CA GLU A 55 3.28 2.42 -10.72
C GLU A 55 3.30 2.94 -12.16
N ARG A 56 2.77 4.15 -12.41
CA ARG A 56 2.80 4.76 -13.73
C ARG A 56 4.22 5.00 -14.23
N VAL A 57 5.11 5.50 -13.37
CA VAL A 57 6.52 5.71 -13.73
C VAL A 57 7.21 4.38 -13.99
N TRP A 58 6.92 3.33 -13.22
CA TRP A 58 7.45 1.99 -13.44
C TRP A 58 7.06 1.43 -14.82
N GLN A 59 5.78 1.54 -15.17
CA GLN A 59 5.24 1.06 -16.45
C GLN A 59 5.83 1.82 -17.64
N MET A 60 6.11 3.12 -17.49
CA MET A 60 6.59 3.99 -18.56
C MET A 60 8.10 4.24 -18.54
N LYS A 61 8.87 3.56 -17.68
CA LYS A 61 10.29 3.89 -17.44
C LYS A 61 11.12 3.92 -18.73
N ASP A 62 10.85 3.00 -19.66
CA ASP A 62 11.59 2.86 -20.92
C ASP A 62 11.24 3.99 -21.90
N ASP A 63 9.97 4.41 -21.94
CA ASP A 63 9.52 5.59 -22.69
C ASP A 63 10.12 6.88 -22.11
N ILE A 64 10.18 6.99 -20.78
CA ILE A 64 10.75 8.14 -20.07
C ILE A 64 12.24 8.27 -20.39
N VAL A 65 13.01 7.18 -20.31
CA VAL A 65 14.44 7.17 -20.68
C VAL A 65 14.61 7.60 -22.14
N SER A 66 13.84 6.99 -23.05
CA SER A 66 13.90 7.30 -24.48
C SER A 66 13.61 8.78 -24.77
N PHE A 67 12.60 9.37 -24.12
CA PHE A 67 12.29 10.79 -24.23
C PHE A 67 13.44 11.70 -23.79
N PHE A 68 14.06 11.42 -22.63
CA PHE A 68 15.16 12.24 -22.13
C PHE A 68 16.45 12.07 -22.95
N HIS A 69 16.65 10.92 -23.59
CA HIS A 69 17.72 10.72 -24.57
C HIS A 69 17.51 11.58 -25.82
N GLU A 70 16.29 11.61 -26.38
CA GLU A 70 15.96 12.46 -27.52
C GLU A 70 16.16 13.96 -27.18
N LYS A 71 15.86 14.36 -25.94
CA LYS A 71 16.09 15.72 -25.44
C LYS A 71 17.55 16.04 -25.11
N GLN A 72 18.48 15.10 -25.25
CA GLN A 72 19.88 15.26 -24.81
C GLN A 72 19.98 15.66 -23.33
N CYS A 73 19.07 15.14 -22.49
CA CYS A 73 18.92 15.46 -21.06
C CYS A 73 18.92 14.18 -20.20
N SER A 74 19.76 13.18 -20.55
CA SER A 74 19.80 11.88 -19.86
C SER A 74 20.06 11.95 -18.35
N ALA A 75 20.77 12.99 -17.88
CA ALA A 75 20.99 13.23 -16.46
C ALA A 75 19.70 13.38 -15.64
N GLU A 76 18.57 13.71 -16.27
CA GLU A 76 17.25 13.77 -15.58
C GLU A 76 16.64 12.38 -15.33
N CYS A 77 17.11 11.34 -16.03
CA CYS A 77 16.59 9.98 -15.92
C CYS A 77 17.65 8.91 -15.62
N GLU A 78 18.89 9.28 -15.34
CA GLU A 78 20.02 8.34 -15.12
C GLU A 78 19.72 7.26 -14.08
N MET A 79 18.91 7.58 -13.05
CA MET A 79 18.53 6.61 -12.02
C MET A 79 17.68 5.45 -12.56
N LEU A 80 16.96 5.63 -13.67
CA LEU A 80 16.17 4.57 -14.32
C LEU A 80 17.05 3.58 -15.09
N GLU A 81 18.31 3.92 -15.35
CA GLU A 81 19.28 3.05 -16.03
C GLU A 81 20.19 2.31 -15.02
N ASP A 82 20.17 2.73 -13.75
CA ASP A 82 20.90 2.07 -12.67
C ASP A 82 20.13 0.85 -12.13
N THR A 83 20.60 -0.35 -12.45
CA THR A 83 20.06 -1.63 -11.97
C THR A 83 19.94 -1.70 -10.44
N GLU A 84 20.90 -1.11 -9.73
CA GLU A 84 20.89 -1.09 -8.28
C GLU A 84 19.77 -0.21 -7.73
N TRP A 85 19.56 0.95 -8.34
CA TRP A 85 18.49 1.85 -8.00
C TRP A 85 17.12 1.27 -8.40
N LEU A 86 17.02 0.64 -9.57
CA LEU A 86 15.80 -0.01 -10.07
C LEU A 86 15.27 -1.06 -9.08
N SER A 87 16.14 -1.81 -8.42
CA SER A 87 15.72 -2.75 -7.37
C SER A 87 15.02 -2.04 -6.20
N ASN A 88 15.54 -0.90 -5.76
CA ASN A 88 14.94 -0.11 -4.69
C ASN A 88 13.61 0.52 -5.13
N PHE A 89 13.56 0.98 -6.38
CA PHE A 89 12.36 1.54 -6.99
C PHE A 89 11.26 0.48 -7.16
N ALA A 90 11.60 -0.72 -7.60
CA ALA A 90 10.69 -1.85 -7.75
C ALA A 90 10.07 -2.25 -6.41
N PHE A 91 10.90 -2.49 -5.40
CA PHE A 91 10.45 -2.82 -4.05
C PHE A 91 9.54 -1.75 -3.47
N PHE A 92 9.93 -0.48 -3.60
CA PHE A 92 9.12 0.62 -3.05
C PHE A 92 7.79 0.77 -3.79
N THR A 93 7.76 0.58 -5.11
CA THR A 93 6.54 0.61 -5.90
C THR A 93 5.57 -0.48 -5.45
N ASP A 94 6.03 -1.74 -5.33
CA ASP A 94 5.20 -2.84 -4.83
C ASP A 94 4.67 -2.57 -3.41
N LEU A 95 5.52 -2.06 -2.50
CA LEU A 95 5.11 -1.68 -1.15
C LEU A 95 4.03 -0.59 -1.15
N LEU A 96 4.21 0.45 -1.98
CA LEU A 96 3.21 1.52 -2.12
C LEU A 96 1.90 1.00 -2.71
N CYS A 97 1.95 0.06 -3.65
CA CYS A 97 0.75 -0.60 -4.18
C CYS A 97 -0.01 -1.37 -3.10
N HIS A 98 0.69 -2.12 -2.24
CA HIS A 98 0.08 -2.78 -1.07
C HIS A 98 -0.55 -1.79 -0.09
N MET A 99 0.12 -0.67 0.19
CA MET A 99 -0.39 0.41 1.04
C MET A 99 -1.62 1.09 0.41
N ASN A 100 -1.61 1.33 -0.89
CA ASN A 100 -2.75 1.89 -1.62
C ASN A 100 -3.96 0.96 -1.57
N ASN A 101 -3.74 -0.36 -1.70
CA ASN A 101 -4.81 -1.36 -1.58
C ASN A 101 -5.43 -1.36 -0.17
N LEU A 102 -4.63 -1.22 0.89
CA LEU A 102 -5.16 -1.04 2.24
C LEU A 102 -5.97 0.25 2.33
N ASN A 103 -5.44 1.36 1.81
CA ASN A 103 -6.08 2.66 1.90
C ASN A 103 -7.45 2.69 1.21
N VAL A 104 -7.55 2.12 0.00
CA VAL A 104 -8.83 2.02 -0.74
C VAL A 104 -9.87 1.27 0.10
N LYS A 105 -9.47 0.20 0.79
CA LYS A 105 -10.38 -0.55 1.66
C LYS A 105 -10.85 0.28 2.85
N MET A 106 -9.93 0.96 3.54
CA MET A 106 -10.28 1.80 4.70
C MET A 106 -11.12 3.04 4.34
N GLN A 107 -11.04 3.52 3.11
CA GLN A 107 -11.77 4.70 2.62
C GLN A 107 -13.02 4.34 1.80
N GLY A 108 -13.37 3.06 1.72
CA GLY A 108 -14.58 2.61 1.04
C GLY A 108 -15.84 3.20 1.69
N GLU A 109 -16.94 3.21 0.93
CA GLU A 109 -18.24 3.53 1.49
C GLU A 109 -18.65 2.46 2.52
N ASN A 110 -19.41 2.88 3.55
CA ASN A 110 -19.96 1.99 4.58
C ASN A 110 -18.91 1.20 5.39
N GLN A 111 -17.71 1.76 5.60
CA GLN A 111 -16.71 1.17 6.49
C GLN A 111 -17.02 1.48 7.95
N PHE A 112 -17.32 0.45 8.75
CA PHE A 112 -17.39 0.58 10.19
C PHE A 112 -15.99 0.47 10.82
N ILE A 113 -15.87 0.90 12.07
CA ILE A 113 -14.59 0.92 12.78
C ILE A 113 -13.97 -0.48 12.91
N ASP A 114 -14.79 -1.52 13.02
CA ASP A 114 -14.38 -2.91 13.06
C ASP A 114 -13.90 -3.43 11.69
N ASP A 115 -14.51 -2.99 10.58
CA ASP A 115 -14.02 -3.29 9.22
C ASP A 115 -12.63 -2.70 9.02
N ILE A 116 -12.45 -1.43 9.38
CA ILE A 116 -11.16 -0.73 9.32
C ILE A 116 -10.15 -1.51 10.16
N TRP A 117 -10.53 -1.95 11.36
CA TRP A 117 -9.65 -2.72 12.21
C TRP A 117 -9.29 -4.10 11.64
N ALA A 118 -10.25 -4.79 11.03
CA ALA A 118 -10.02 -6.06 10.35
C ALA A 118 -9.05 -5.88 9.17
N HIS A 119 -9.19 -4.80 8.39
CA HIS A 119 -8.28 -4.46 7.30
C HIS A 119 -6.85 -4.18 7.81
N LEU A 120 -6.71 -3.43 8.90
CA LEU A 120 -5.42 -3.18 9.55
C LEU A 120 -4.78 -4.46 10.09
N LYS A 121 -5.54 -5.33 10.77
CA LYS A 121 -5.07 -6.64 11.24
C LYS A 121 -4.57 -7.50 10.08
N ALA A 122 -5.34 -7.60 9.01
CA ALA A 122 -4.95 -8.34 7.82
C ALA A 122 -3.68 -7.77 7.17
N PHE A 123 -3.54 -6.44 7.13
CA PHE A 123 -2.34 -5.81 6.57
C PHE A 123 -1.08 -6.04 7.42
N LYS A 124 -1.18 -5.97 8.75
CA LYS A 124 -0.07 -6.33 9.65
C LYS A 124 0.40 -7.77 9.40
N LEU A 125 -0.53 -8.73 9.29
CA LEU A 125 -0.20 -10.11 8.96
C LEU A 125 0.50 -10.23 7.59
N LYS A 126 0.04 -9.48 6.59
CA LYS A 126 0.71 -9.43 5.28
C LYS A 126 2.13 -8.89 5.37
N LEU A 127 2.38 -7.82 6.14
CA LEU A 127 3.74 -7.29 6.32
C LEU A 127 4.69 -8.34 6.91
N ASN A 128 4.24 -9.12 7.90
CA ASN A 128 5.03 -10.22 8.46
C ASN A 128 5.26 -11.34 7.44
N LEU A 129 4.23 -11.73 6.69
CA LEU A 129 4.34 -12.71 5.62
C LEU A 129 5.37 -12.25 4.57
N PHE A 130 5.26 -11.02 4.10
CA PHE A 130 6.16 -10.42 3.12
C PHE A 130 7.60 -10.40 3.62
N ALA A 131 7.85 -9.99 4.87
CA ALA A 131 9.18 -10.02 5.46
C ALA A 131 9.76 -11.46 5.48
N GLY A 132 8.96 -12.44 5.91
CA GLY A 132 9.38 -13.85 5.93
C GLY A 132 9.61 -14.46 4.55
N GLN A 133 8.93 -13.95 3.51
CA GLN A 133 9.14 -14.35 2.12
C GLN A 133 10.41 -13.74 1.55
N LEU A 134 10.66 -12.44 1.77
CA LEU A 134 11.91 -11.80 1.35
C LEU A 134 13.14 -12.47 1.98
N ALA A 135 13.05 -12.89 3.25
CA ALA A 135 14.10 -13.65 3.93
C ALA A 135 14.41 -15.02 3.27
N LYS A 136 13.47 -15.55 2.48
CA LYS A 136 13.58 -16.82 1.74
C LYS A 136 13.77 -16.59 0.24
N ASN A 137 14.05 -15.35 -0.18
CA ASN A 137 14.11 -14.92 -1.58
C ASN A 137 12.82 -15.21 -2.38
N ASP A 138 11.68 -15.29 -1.71
CA ASP A 138 10.36 -15.42 -2.34
C ASP A 138 9.80 -14.02 -2.66
N LEU A 139 9.69 -13.71 -3.96
CA LEU A 139 9.22 -12.43 -4.48
C LEU A 139 7.77 -12.49 -4.99
N SER A 140 7.01 -13.52 -4.63
CA SER A 140 5.65 -13.78 -5.18
C SER A 140 4.67 -12.61 -5.04
N HIS A 141 4.81 -11.78 -4.00
CA HIS A 141 3.96 -10.60 -3.78
C HIS A 141 4.64 -9.26 -4.13
N PHE A 142 5.81 -9.32 -4.76
CA PHE A 142 6.57 -8.17 -5.21
C PHE A 142 6.83 -8.30 -6.72
N SER A 143 5.77 -8.15 -7.53
CA SER A 143 5.82 -8.43 -8.97
C SER A 143 6.84 -7.56 -9.71
N ARG A 144 7.02 -6.29 -9.32
CA ARG A 144 8.01 -5.41 -9.95
C ARG A 144 9.40 -5.84 -9.54
N LEU A 145 9.62 -6.12 -8.25
CA LEU A 145 10.91 -6.60 -7.78
C LEU A 145 11.30 -7.94 -8.43
N ASN A 146 10.33 -8.84 -8.63
CA ASN A 146 10.53 -10.12 -9.31
C ASN A 146 10.84 -9.99 -10.80
N SER A 147 10.54 -8.85 -11.42
CA SER A 147 10.90 -8.57 -12.82
C SER A 147 12.35 -8.08 -12.99
N ILE A 148 13.05 -7.77 -11.88
CA ILE A 148 14.46 -7.40 -11.90
C ILE A 148 15.32 -8.68 -12.07
N PRO A 149 16.25 -8.74 -13.05
CA PRO A 149 16.99 -9.96 -13.36
C PRO A 149 17.78 -10.59 -12.20
N SER A 150 18.28 -9.77 -11.28
CA SER A 150 18.93 -10.23 -10.05
C SER A 150 18.86 -9.15 -8.98
N VAL A 151 18.33 -9.52 -7.81
CA VAL A 151 18.31 -8.66 -6.63
C VAL A 151 19.32 -9.21 -5.63
N ASN A 152 20.26 -8.38 -5.20
CA ASN A 152 21.26 -8.74 -4.19
C ASN A 152 20.58 -9.18 -2.87
N GLU A 153 21.04 -10.27 -2.28
CA GLU A 153 20.59 -10.78 -0.96
C GLU A 153 20.69 -9.72 0.14
N GLU A 154 21.72 -8.87 0.12
CA GLU A 154 21.85 -7.76 1.08
C GLU A 154 20.68 -6.77 0.96
N LYS A 155 20.20 -6.52 -0.26
CA LYS A 155 19.03 -5.67 -0.49
C LYS A 155 17.75 -6.34 0.00
N LEU A 156 17.59 -7.64 -0.23
CA LEU A 156 16.43 -8.38 0.28
C LEU A 156 16.37 -8.33 1.81
N LYS A 157 17.51 -8.46 2.49
CA LYS A 157 17.62 -8.28 3.95
C LYS A 157 17.26 -6.85 4.39
N ASN A 158 17.74 -5.84 3.66
CA ASN A 158 17.38 -4.44 3.94
C ASN A 158 15.87 -4.19 3.75
N TYR A 159 15.25 -4.81 2.74
CA TYR A 159 13.82 -4.71 2.47
C TYR A 159 12.98 -5.42 3.52
N GLU A 160 13.41 -6.61 3.96
CA GLU A 160 12.85 -7.32 5.10
C GLU A 160 12.85 -6.42 6.36
N ASP A 161 13.98 -5.78 6.67
CA ASP A 161 14.08 -4.86 7.82
C ASP A 161 13.16 -3.65 7.69
N VAL A 162 12.97 -3.12 6.47
CA VAL A 162 11.99 -2.05 6.20
C VAL A 162 10.57 -2.54 6.50
N LEU A 163 10.20 -3.74 6.08
CA LEU A 163 8.87 -4.30 6.33
C LEU A 163 8.63 -4.56 7.83
N LYS A 164 9.62 -5.07 8.55
CA LYS A 164 9.55 -5.25 10.02
C LYS A 164 9.38 -3.93 10.76
N LYS A 165 10.14 -2.90 10.37
CA LYS A 165 9.98 -1.55 10.94
C LYS A 165 8.60 -0.97 10.64
N LEU A 166 8.10 -1.15 9.41
CA LEU A 166 6.75 -0.71 9.04
C LEU A 166 5.68 -1.45 9.85
N HIS A 167 5.82 -2.76 10.02
CA HIS A 167 4.92 -3.54 10.88
C HIS A 167 4.86 -2.99 12.30
N PHE A 168 6.03 -2.75 12.92
CA PHE A 168 6.12 -2.16 14.25
C PHE A 168 5.46 -0.77 14.32
N GLU A 169 5.64 0.06 13.29
CA GLU A 169 4.97 1.36 13.21
C GLU A 169 3.44 1.24 13.12
N PHE A 170 2.92 0.25 12.41
CA PHE A 170 1.48 -0.05 12.41
C PHE A 170 1.00 -0.53 13.78
N GLU A 171 1.75 -1.39 14.47
CA GLU A 171 1.41 -1.80 15.84
C GLU A 171 1.34 -0.61 16.79
N ARG A 172 2.37 0.24 16.77
CA ARG A 172 2.45 1.43 17.60
C ARG A 172 1.34 2.43 17.29
N ARG A 173 1.10 2.70 16.00
CA ARG A 173 0.14 3.73 15.56
C ARG A 173 -1.31 3.34 15.84
N PHE A 174 -1.63 2.05 15.77
CA PHE A 174 -2.99 1.54 15.92
C PHE A 174 -3.16 0.70 17.19
N GLN A 175 -2.34 0.93 18.22
CA GLN A 175 -2.43 0.23 19.50
C GLN A 175 -3.80 0.45 20.18
N ASP A 176 -4.42 1.61 19.98
CA ASP A 176 -5.69 1.98 20.62
C ASP A 176 -6.84 1.08 20.14
N PHE A 177 -6.79 0.61 18.88
CA PHE A 177 -7.76 -0.36 18.37
C PHE A 177 -7.66 -1.72 19.06
N SER A 178 -6.44 -2.13 19.45
CA SER A 178 -6.25 -3.33 20.27
C SER A 178 -6.83 -3.14 21.67
N ALA A 179 -6.77 -1.93 22.22
CA ALA A 179 -7.28 -1.61 23.54
C ALA A 179 -8.82 -1.66 23.61
N ILE A 180 -9.51 -1.39 22.50
CA ILE A 180 -10.98 -1.44 22.39
C ILE A 180 -11.50 -2.73 21.71
N GLN A 181 -10.65 -3.76 21.57
CA GLN A 181 -11.00 -4.97 20.83
C GLN A 181 -12.24 -5.65 21.39
N THR A 182 -12.39 -5.70 22.72
CA THR A 182 -13.54 -6.31 23.38
C THR A 182 -14.84 -5.57 23.05
N GLU A 183 -14.84 -4.24 23.07
CA GLU A 183 -15.99 -3.43 22.69
C GLU A 183 -16.38 -3.62 21.22
N LEU A 184 -15.38 -3.73 20.33
CA LEU A 184 -15.62 -4.05 18.92
C LEU A 184 -16.20 -5.47 18.75
N ASP A 185 -15.76 -6.43 19.55
CA ASP A 185 -16.29 -7.81 19.50
C ASP A 185 -17.74 -7.88 19.99
N ILE A 186 -18.11 -7.07 21.00
CA ILE A 186 -19.51 -6.95 21.44
C ILE A 186 -20.38 -6.41 20.31
N PHE A 187 -19.90 -5.43 19.56
CA PHE A 187 -20.62 -4.85 18.43
C PHE A 187 -20.75 -5.84 17.26
N THR A 188 -19.67 -6.51 16.89
CA THR A 188 -19.60 -7.33 15.67
C THR A 188 -20.04 -8.77 15.86
N MET A 189 -19.82 -9.34 17.04
CA MET A 189 -20.11 -10.74 17.33
C MET A 189 -20.71 -10.90 18.74
N PRO A 190 -21.80 -10.18 19.08
CA PRO A 190 -22.34 -10.14 20.44
C PRO A 190 -22.64 -11.53 21.03
N PHE A 191 -22.98 -12.51 20.19
CA PHE A 191 -23.30 -13.88 20.60
C PHE A 191 -22.08 -14.78 20.89
N ASN A 192 -20.86 -14.32 20.61
CA ASN A 192 -19.62 -15.09 20.78
C ASN A 192 -18.66 -14.46 21.80
N VAL A 193 -19.05 -13.36 22.44
CA VAL A 193 -18.22 -12.68 23.46
C VAL A 193 -18.41 -13.34 24.82
N ASN A 194 -17.30 -13.55 25.56
CA ASN A 194 -17.35 -13.97 26.95
C ASN A 194 -17.90 -12.83 27.83
N CYS A 195 -19.09 -13.00 28.39
CA CYS A 195 -19.73 -11.99 29.24
C CYS A 195 -18.95 -11.69 30.54
N GLU A 196 -18.10 -12.60 31.02
CA GLU A 196 -17.27 -12.31 32.20
C GLU A 196 -16.10 -11.37 31.88
N ALA A 197 -15.70 -11.29 30.60
CA ALA A 197 -14.56 -10.48 30.14
C ALA A 197 -14.95 -9.05 29.74
N VAL A 198 -16.24 -8.71 29.74
CA VAL A 198 -16.72 -7.36 29.40
C VAL A 198 -16.89 -6.51 30.66
N ARG A 199 -16.99 -5.19 30.47
CA ARG A 199 -17.23 -4.23 31.56
C ARG A 199 -18.49 -4.60 32.35
N SER A 200 -18.44 -4.45 33.67
CA SER A 200 -19.48 -4.88 34.60
C SER A 200 -20.87 -4.31 34.29
N ASP A 201 -20.93 -3.10 33.74
CA ASP A 201 -22.17 -2.43 33.36
C ASP A 201 -22.87 -3.10 32.17
N LEU A 202 -22.14 -3.82 31.31
CA LEU A 202 -22.68 -4.50 30.13
C LEU A 202 -22.96 -5.99 30.33
N GLN A 203 -22.50 -6.58 31.44
CA GLN A 203 -22.51 -8.04 31.62
C GLN A 203 -23.93 -8.64 31.62
N LEU A 204 -24.84 -8.05 32.41
CA LEU A 204 -26.22 -8.55 32.53
C LEU A 204 -26.99 -8.38 31.22
N GLU A 205 -26.85 -7.22 30.58
CA GLU A 205 -27.49 -6.88 29.30
C GLU A 205 -27.01 -7.82 28.19
N LEU A 206 -25.70 -8.13 28.17
CA LEU A 206 -25.13 -9.07 27.23
C LEU A 206 -25.66 -10.50 27.46
N ILE A 207 -25.81 -10.94 28.71
CA ILE A 207 -26.40 -12.25 29.05
C ILE A 207 -27.84 -12.36 28.55
N GLU A 208 -28.65 -11.31 28.75
CA GLU A 208 -30.03 -11.25 28.26
C GLU A 208 -30.08 -11.27 26.72
N LEU A 209 -29.23 -10.46 26.07
CA LEU A 209 -29.09 -10.44 24.61
C LEU A 209 -28.71 -11.83 24.06
N GLN A 210 -27.69 -12.47 24.64
CA GLN A 210 -27.17 -13.76 24.19
C GLN A 210 -28.16 -14.91 24.39
N SER A 211 -29.05 -14.80 25.38
CA SER A 211 -30.11 -15.79 25.66
C SER A 211 -31.31 -15.67 24.73
N ASN A 212 -31.43 -14.56 23.98
CA ASN A 212 -32.53 -14.33 23.05
C ASN A 212 -32.32 -15.08 21.72
N ASN A 213 -32.90 -16.28 21.62
CA ASN A 213 -32.80 -17.13 20.42
C ASN A 213 -33.35 -16.48 19.15
N HIS A 214 -34.37 -15.62 19.25
CA HIS A 214 -34.93 -14.92 18.09
C HIS A 214 -33.95 -13.89 17.52
N LEU A 215 -33.32 -13.10 18.40
CA LEU A 215 -32.28 -12.14 17.99
C LEU A 215 -31.05 -12.88 17.43
N LYS A 216 -30.65 -14.00 18.04
CA LYS A 216 -29.54 -14.82 17.55
C LYS A 216 -29.80 -15.36 16.14
N GLN A 217 -31.00 -15.90 15.88
CA GLN A 217 -31.37 -16.36 14.54
C GLN A 217 -31.44 -15.20 13.54
N SER A 218 -32.03 -14.08 13.95
CA SER A 218 -32.12 -12.88 13.10
C SER A 218 -30.73 -12.40 12.68
N PHE A 219 -29.79 -12.32 13.64
CA PHE A 219 -28.41 -11.92 13.40
C PHE A 219 -27.68 -12.84 12.40
N LEU A 220 -27.86 -14.16 12.51
CA LEU A 220 -27.26 -15.13 11.59
C LEU A 220 -27.83 -15.07 10.18
N ASN A 221 -29.06 -14.57 10.03
CA ASN A 221 -29.78 -14.49 8.77
C ASN A 221 -29.62 -13.12 8.06
N ILE A 222 -28.87 -12.17 8.63
CA ILE A 222 -28.58 -10.89 7.99
C ILE A 222 -27.73 -11.15 6.73
N PRO A 223 -28.18 -10.75 5.53
CA PRO A 223 -27.35 -10.81 4.33
C PRO A 223 -26.11 -9.93 4.53
N LYS A 224 -24.92 -10.51 4.27
CA LYS A 224 -23.65 -9.78 4.26
C LYS A 224 -23.50 -8.95 3.00
#